data_AF-A0A2T0WHZ0-F1
#
_entry.id   AF-A0A2T0WHZ0-F1
#
_cell.length_a   1.000
_cell.length_b   1.000
_cell.length_c   1.000
_cell.angle_alpha   90.00
_cell.angle_beta   90.00
_cell.angle_gamma   90.00
#
_symmetry.space_group_name_H-M   'P 1'
#
loop_
_entity.id
_entity.type
_entity.pdbx_description
1 polymer ?
#
loop_
_entity_poly.entity_id
_entity_poly.type
_entity_poly.pdbx_seq_one_letter_code
_entity_poly.pdbx_strand_id
1 'polypeptide(L)'
;MNFDQSFKHPPVNTGDWLITILITNIPVVGFIMLIVWAFDKEGNPSKANWAKAKLIWYLIGFGLVILVLMMVGFGAITGVFENFTL
;
A
#
# COMPACT_ATOMS: atom_id res chain seq x y z
N MET A 1 -2.32 -16.67 35.29
CA MET A 1 -2.21 -15.67 34.21
C MET A 1 -3.53 -14.94 34.15
N ASN A 2 -3.50 -13.62 34.29
CA ASN A 2 -4.69 -12.80 34.09
C ASN A 2 -4.86 -12.66 32.57
N PHE A 3 -5.84 -13.36 32.00
CA PHE A 3 -6.11 -13.38 30.56
C PHE A 3 -6.92 -12.16 30.11
N ASP A 4 -7.05 -11.17 30.99
CA ASP A 4 -7.82 -9.98 30.75
C ASP A 4 -6.99 -8.97 29.95
N GLN A 5 -7.66 -8.28 29.02
CA GLN A 5 -7.19 -7.13 28.23
C GLN A 5 -6.63 -7.36 26.80
N SER A 6 -6.62 -8.57 26.24
CA SER A 6 -6.18 -8.78 24.83
C SER A 6 -7.15 -8.25 23.76
N PHE A 7 -8.40 -7.93 24.11
CA PHE A 7 -9.44 -7.48 23.17
C PHE A 7 -10.00 -6.11 23.56
N LYS A 8 -9.12 -5.13 23.80
CA LYS A 8 -9.54 -3.77 24.16
C LYS A 8 -10.38 -3.08 23.06
N HIS A 9 -10.34 -3.60 21.83
CA HIS A 9 -11.11 -3.09 20.69
C HIS A 9 -12.00 -4.19 20.10
N PRO A 10 -13.29 -3.90 19.80
CA PRO A 10 -14.16 -4.85 19.15
C PRO A 10 -13.61 -5.24 17.77
N PRO A 11 -13.78 -6.48 17.30
CA PRO A 11 -13.32 -6.88 15.97
C PRO A 11 -13.95 -6.01 14.89
N VAL A 12 -13.18 -5.68 13.85
CA VAL A 12 -13.71 -4.95 12.67
C VAL A 12 -14.70 -5.85 11.95
N ASN A 13 -15.95 -5.40 11.79
CA ASN A 13 -16.99 -6.18 11.14
C ASN A 13 -16.74 -6.29 9.62
N THR A 14 -17.32 -7.31 8.98
CA THR A 14 -17.24 -7.52 7.53
C THR A 14 -17.78 -6.33 6.74
N GLY A 15 -18.86 -5.67 7.23
CA GLY A 15 -19.39 -4.46 6.61
C GLY A 15 -18.39 -3.30 6.62
N ASP A 16 -17.67 -3.11 7.72
CA ASP A 16 -16.64 -2.08 7.83
C ASP A 16 -15.47 -2.38 6.90
N TRP A 17 -15.09 -3.65 6.76
CA TRP A 17 -14.08 -4.08 5.79
C TRP A 17 -14.51 -3.82 4.35
N LEU A 18 -15.78 -4.10 4.01
CA LEU A 18 -16.31 -3.83 2.68
C LEU A 18 -16.18 -2.35 2.32
N ILE A 19 -16.60 -1.44 3.21
CA ILE A 19 -16.50 0.00 3.01
C ILE A 19 -15.03 0.43 2.93
N THR A 20 -14.19 -0.08 3.83
CA THR A 20 -12.75 0.20 3.86
C THR A 20 -12.10 -0.15 2.52
N ILE A 21 -12.41 -1.34 1.98
CA ILE A 21 -11.89 -1.81 0.69
C ILE A 21 -12.43 -0.96 -0.46
N LEU A 22 -13.72 -0.62 -0.45
CA LEU A 22 -14.36 0.22 -1.47
C LEU A 22 -13.71 1.60 -1.56
N ILE A 23 -13.43 2.23 -0.43
CA ILE A 23 -12.70 3.51 -0.35
C ILE A 23 -11.27 3.35 -0.90
N THR A 24 -10.56 2.28 -0.53
CA THR A 24 -9.18 2.07 -1.03
C THR A 24 -9.07 1.82 -2.53
N ASN A 25 -10.14 1.39 -3.19
CA ASN A 25 -10.15 1.22 -4.65
C ASN A 25 -10.18 2.55 -5.42
N ILE A 26 -10.51 3.66 -4.75
CA ILE A 26 -10.41 4.98 -5.35
C ILE A 26 -8.94 5.42 -5.26
N PRO A 27 -8.22 5.71 -6.36
CA PRO A 27 -6.76 5.86 -6.32
C PRO A 27 -6.26 6.95 -5.36
N VAL A 28 -6.78 8.18 -5.50
CA VAL A 28 -6.31 9.33 -4.69
C VAL A 28 -6.90 9.27 -3.28
N VAL A 29 -8.22 9.10 -3.18
CA VAL A 29 -8.92 9.06 -1.88
C VAL A 29 -8.46 7.87 -1.06
N GLY A 30 -8.32 6.70 -1.68
CA GLY A 30 -7.86 5.48 -1.03
C GLY A 30 -6.44 5.60 -0.50
N PHE A 31 -5.53 6.22 -1.24
CA PHE A 31 -4.16 6.47 -0.77
C PHE A 31 -4.14 7.40 0.46
N ILE A 32 -4.89 8.50 0.41
CA ILE A 32 -4.99 9.43 1.55
C ILE A 32 -5.60 8.73 2.77
N MET A 33 -6.67 7.95 2.57
CA MET A 33 -7.33 7.23 3.66
C MET A 33 -6.44 6.15 4.27
N LEU A 34 -5.60 5.47 3.49
CA LEU A 34 -4.59 4.55 4.03
C LEU A 34 -3.59 5.26 4.95
N ILE A 35 -3.15 6.47 4.60
CA ILE A 35 -2.30 7.29 5.47
C ILE A 35 -3.04 7.66 6.75
N VAL A 36 -4.27 8.17 6.64
CA VAL A 36 -5.11 8.55 7.79
C VAL A 36 -5.28 7.37 8.74
N TRP A 37 -5.66 6.19 8.24
CA TRP A 37 -5.83 5.00 9.07
C TRP A 37 -4.51 4.45 9.63
N ALA A 38 -3.39 4.57 8.90
CA ALA A 38 -2.10 4.10 9.39
C ALA A 38 -1.60 4.88 10.62
N PHE A 39 -1.99 6.15 10.75
CA PHE A 39 -1.60 7.02 11.86
C PHE A 39 -2.71 7.24 12.90
N ASP A 40 -3.88 6.63 12.70
CA ASP A 40 -4.98 6.66 13.66
C ASP A 40 -4.58 5.95 14.96
N LYS A 41 -4.68 6.68 16.08
CA LYS A 41 -4.36 6.21 17.44
C LYS A 41 -5.59 5.86 18.26
N GLU A 42 -6.76 6.33 17.84
CA GLU A 42 -8.03 6.19 18.57
C GLU A 42 -8.91 5.09 17.96
N GLY A 43 -8.73 4.81 16.67
CA GLY A 43 -9.44 3.74 15.95
C GLY A 43 -8.97 2.32 16.26
N ASN A 44 -9.55 1.36 15.53
CA ASN A 44 -9.25 -0.06 15.71
C ASN A 44 -7.80 -0.38 15.27
N PRO A 45 -6.96 -0.96 16.16
CA PRO A 45 -5.56 -1.23 15.86
C PRO A 45 -5.37 -2.20 14.69
N SER A 46 -6.31 -3.13 14.46
CA SER A 46 -6.25 -4.05 13.32
C SER A 46 -6.37 -3.32 11.98
N LYS A 47 -7.21 -2.27 11.90
CA LYS A 47 -7.37 -1.45 10.69
C LYS A 47 -6.12 -0.60 10.45
N ALA A 48 -5.56 0.00 11.50
CA ALA A 48 -4.34 0.77 11.41
C ALA A 48 -3.13 -0.09 10.96
N ASN A 49 -2.99 -1.30 11.51
CA ASN A 49 -1.93 -2.22 11.11
C ASN A 49 -2.09 -2.70 9.66
N TRP A 50 -3.31 -2.98 9.21
CA TRP A 50 -3.58 -3.29 7.81
C TRP A 50 -3.22 -2.13 6.87
N ALA A 51 -3.56 -0.90 7.25
CA ALA A 51 -3.23 0.29 6.47
C ALA A 51 -1.72 0.49 6.33
N LYS A 52 -0.96 0.32 7.42
CA LYS A 52 0.52 0.32 7.39
C LYS A 52 1.07 -0.75 6.46
N ALA A 53 0.56 -1.97 6.53
CA ALA A 53 0.98 -3.06 5.65
C ALA A 53 0.71 -2.74 4.17
N LYS A 54 -0.46 -2.17 3.85
CA LYS A 54 -0.81 -1.73 2.50
C LYS A 54 0.14 -0.65 1.97
N LEU A 55 0.51 0.34 2.78
CA LEU A 55 1.47 1.37 2.40
C LEU A 55 2.86 0.78 2.09
N ILE A 56 3.31 -0.18 2.90
CA ILE A 56 4.57 -0.90 2.64
C ILE A 56 4.49 -1.66 1.30
N TRP A 57 3.38 -2.34 1.03
CA TRP A 57 3.17 -3.01 -0.26
C TRP A 57 3.19 -2.06 -1.44
N TYR A 58 2.63 -0.85 -1.30
CA TYR A 58 2.71 0.18 -2.33
C TYR A 58 4.13 0.67 -2.55
N LEU A 59 4.91 0.85 -1.48
CA LEU A 59 6.31 1.23 -1.59
C LEU A 59 7.14 0.15 -2.31
N ILE A 60 6.92 -1.12 -1.95
CA ILE A 60 7.56 -2.26 -2.60
C ILE A 60 7.18 -2.33 -4.08
N GLY A 61 5.88 -2.24 -4.40
CA GLY A 61 5.39 -2.25 -5.78
C GLY A 61 5.98 -1.12 -6.61
N PHE A 62 6.04 0.09 -6.05
CA PHE A 62 6.67 1.24 -6.69
C PHE A 62 8.16 1.01 -6.96
N GLY A 63 8.91 0.47 -5.99
CA GLY A 63 10.32 0.12 -6.17
C GLY A 63 10.55 -0.94 -7.25
N LEU A 64 9.68 -1.95 -7.33
CA LEU A 64 9.75 -2.98 -8.38
C LEU A 64 9.46 -2.41 -9.77
N VAL A 65 8.47 -1.53 -9.90
CA VAL A 65 8.17 -0.85 -11.18
C VAL A 65 9.37 -0.03 -11.64
N ILE A 66 10.01 0.74 -10.75
CA ILE A 66 11.22 1.49 -11.07
C ILE A 66 12.33 0.55 -11.55
N LEU A 67 12.57 -0.56 -10.83
CA LEU A 67 13.58 -1.55 -11.23
C LEU A 67 13.34 -2.08 -12.64
N VAL A 68 12.11 -2.47 -12.96
CA VAL A 68 11.75 -2.97 -14.30
C VAL A 68 11.93 -1.87 -15.36
N LEU A 69 11.50 -0.64 -15.07
CA LEU A 69 11.68 0.50 -15.98
C LEU A 69 13.16 0.81 -16.23
N MET A 70 14.01 0.67 -15.22
CA MET A 70 15.46 0.85 -15.38
C MET A 70 16.06 -0.26 -16.26
N MET A 71 15.67 -1.51 -16.07
CA MET A 71 16.18 -2.62 -16.91
C MET A 71 15.73 -2.52 -18.37
N VAL A 72 14.43 -2.28 -18.59
CA VAL A 72 13.86 -2.17 -19.95
C VAL A 72 14.26 -0.85 -20.60
N GLY A 73 14.21 0.26 -19.87
CA GLY A 73 14.58 1.59 -20.35
C GLY A 73 16.05 1.67 -20.73
N PHE A 74 16.96 1.07 -19.96
CA PHE A 74 18.38 1.02 -20.33
C PHE A 74 18.59 0.25 -21.65
N GLY A 75 17.97 -0.93 -21.81
CA GLY A 75 18.06 -1.70 -23.06
C GLY A 75 17.39 -1.02 -24.27
N ALA A 76 16.28 -0.32 -24.06
CA ALA A 76 15.62 0.46 -25.11
C ALA A 76 16.47 1.68 -25.52
N ILE A 77 17.10 2.36 -24.56
CA ILE A 77 17.98 3.50 -24.82
C ILE A 77 19.22 3.02 -25.60
N THR A 78 19.90 1.94 -25.19
CA THR A 78 21.07 1.43 -25.92
C THR A 78 20.72 1.00 -27.35
N GLY A 79 19.61 0.29 -27.55
CA GLY A 79 19.18 -0.12 -28.89
C GLY A 79 18.77 1.05 -29.79
N VAL A 80 18.21 2.13 -29.22
CA VAL A 80 17.93 3.37 -29.96
C VAL A 80 19.24 4.11 -30.30
N PHE A 81 20.19 4.19 -29.37
CA PHE A 81 21.50 4.80 -29.62
C PHE A 81 22.29 4.07 -30.72
N GLU A 82 22.30 2.74 -30.75
CA GLU A 82 22.95 1.95 -31.81
C GLU A 82 22.38 2.29 -33.21
N ASN A 83 21.06 2.45 -33.32
CA ASN A 83 20.40 2.84 -34.58
C ASN A 83 20.73 4.26 -35.06
N PHE A 84 21.22 5.15 -34.18
CA PHE A 84 21.63 6.51 -34.57
C PHE A 84 23.12 6.63 -34.88
N THR A 85 23.93 5.64 -34.50
CA THR A 85 25.39 5.62 -34.72
C THR A 85 25.84 4.78 -35.93
N LEU A 86 24.90 4.10 -36.59
CA LEU A 86 25.05 3.43 -37.89
C LEU A 86 24.38 4.26 -39.00
#